data_AF-A0A532UL68-F1
#
_entry.id   AF-A0A532UL68-F1
#
_cell.length_a   1.000
_cell.length_b   1.000
_cell.length_c   1.000
_cell.angle_alpha   90.00
_cell.angle_beta   90.00
_cell.angle_gamma   90.00
#
_symmetry.space_group_name_H-M   'P 1'
#
loop_
_entity.id
_entity.type
_entity.pdbx_description
1 polymer ?
#
loop_
_entity_poly.entity_id
_entity_poly.type
_entity_poly.pdbx_seq_one_letter_code
_entity_poly.pdbx_strand_id
1 'polypeptide(L)'
;MKNKAANSTDILCKEDELRSEGFSSYIDSIFVQRLRGISFLGVLDYVYKLDPISNRYDHTICVAHLALELSRQIELKDDMRRAFVIANILHDIGHAAFSHNSEPFLREHFSLYHQGLLSAIFRHTNRFTANGISLTHILRSEKDSVSECVPDLILQSRRARQPLQTLFHGPLNCDKIEGNHRTMLHLQRDSIEPSTMLQLFSISDENVCVNRDNLGLVVAFWEAERNVYWKDIYTPSVFAAEAMITRALENCFKEPSEIEEFLFYTDDEVFEHASQSRPASRLMNRVRNNALFLSLREEQPELLNSYEERFRNHRFDKSIRAEIEAEIAEILNIAPSDAISHFSRRKYFDSQLHDLYQMNLFDPDPQTIPLERVEQAFLNSKRAADFFDIFYSDTNEG
;
A
#
# COMPACT_ATOMS: atom_id res chain seq x y z
N MET A 1 30.42 29.61 13.21
CA MET A 1 30.32 28.25 13.78
C MET A 1 29.02 27.65 13.26
N LYS A 2 29.13 26.79 12.25
CA LYS A 2 28.01 26.07 11.64
C LYS A 2 27.65 24.92 12.60
N ASN A 3 26.48 24.99 13.23
CA ASN A 3 25.95 23.84 13.94
C ASN A 3 25.63 22.77 12.90
N LYS A 4 26.28 21.62 13.06
CA LYS A 4 25.95 20.38 12.36
C LYS A 4 24.45 20.16 12.50
N ALA A 5 23.76 20.05 11.37
CA ALA A 5 22.48 19.39 11.29
C ALA A 5 22.65 18.00 11.95
N ALA A 6 21.99 17.81 13.08
CA ALA A 6 21.70 16.48 13.55
C ALA A 6 20.77 15.86 12.50
N ASN A 7 21.16 14.71 11.96
CA ASN A 7 20.32 13.89 11.09
C ASN A 7 18.99 13.64 11.83
N SER A 8 17.90 14.23 11.37
CA SER A 8 16.56 14.14 11.97
C SER A 8 15.79 12.91 11.47
N THR A 9 16.45 11.77 11.35
CA THR A 9 15.87 10.49 10.85
C THR A 9 15.95 9.37 11.88
N ASP A 10 16.02 9.68 13.18
CA ASP A 10 15.70 8.72 14.25
C ASP A 10 14.17 8.57 14.32
N ILE A 11 13.58 8.02 13.25
CA ILE A 11 12.19 7.57 13.27
C ILE A 11 12.19 6.30 14.11
N LEU A 12 11.73 6.42 15.36
CA LEU A 12 10.96 5.48 16.21
C LEU A 12 11.23 3.95 16.23
N CYS A 13 12.08 3.38 15.39
CA CYS A 13 12.04 1.98 15.04
C CYS A 13 13.26 1.25 15.60
N LYS A 14 13.04 0.47 16.66
CA LYS A 14 14.12 -0.22 17.37
C LYS A 14 14.23 -1.67 16.91
N GLU A 15 14.89 -1.88 15.76
CA GLU A 15 15.17 -3.24 15.25
C GLU A 15 15.90 -4.09 16.30
N ASP A 16 16.89 -3.51 16.99
CA ASP A 16 17.65 -4.19 18.05
C ASP A 16 16.76 -4.69 19.19
N GLU A 17 15.70 -3.95 19.52
CA GLU A 17 14.73 -4.36 20.53
C GLU A 17 13.93 -5.58 20.07
N LEU A 18 13.40 -5.56 18.84
CA LEU A 18 12.73 -6.71 18.24
C LEU A 18 13.64 -7.94 18.19
N ARG A 19 14.91 -7.74 17.84
CA ARG A 19 15.91 -8.82 17.83
C ARG A 19 16.14 -9.39 19.23
N SER A 20 16.26 -8.53 20.24
CA SER A 20 16.43 -8.94 21.65
C SER A 20 15.22 -9.71 22.19
N GLU A 21 14.02 -9.44 21.69
CA GLU A 21 12.77 -10.15 22.00
C GLU A 21 12.61 -11.47 21.21
N GLY A 22 13.62 -11.87 20.44
CA GLY A 22 13.65 -13.17 19.76
C GLY A 22 12.86 -13.21 18.45
N PHE A 23 12.80 -12.08 17.72
CA PHE A 23 12.18 -11.99 16.40
C PHE A 23 13.17 -12.03 15.22
N SER A 24 14.48 -12.18 15.48
CA SER A 24 15.53 -12.13 14.45
C SER A 24 15.31 -13.10 13.28
N SER A 25 14.83 -14.33 13.53
CA SER A 25 14.60 -15.32 12.46
C SER A 25 13.55 -14.88 11.43
N TYR A 26 12.59 -14.05 11.83
CA TYR A 26 11.57 -13.49 10.92
C TYR A 26 12.12 -12.28 10.17
N ILE A 27 12.84 -11.41 10.88
CA ILE A 27 13.48 -10.22 10.30
C ILE A 27 14.53 -10.62 9.25
N ASP A 28 15.37 -11.60 9.57
CA ASP A 28 16.46 -12.10 8.70
C ASP A 28 15.95 -13.04 7.60
N SER A 29 14.65 -13.32 7.60
CA SER A 29 14.05 -14.17 6.59
C SER A 29 14.13 -13.49 5.21
N ILE A 30 14.31 -14.30 4.16
CA ILE A 30 14.42 -13.77 2.79
C ILE A 30 13.18 -12.97 2.37
N PHE A 31 12.02 -13.29 2.95
CA PHE A 31 10.75 -12.60 2.72
C PHE A 31 10.81 -11.14 3.15
N VAL A 32 11.32 -10.89 4.36
CA VAL A 32 11.43 -9.56 4.93
C VAL A 32 12.63 -8.82 4.33
N GLN A 33 13.78 -9.49 4.18
CA GLN A 33 14.98 -8.84 3.63
C GLN A 33 14.80 -8.33 2.19
N ARG A 34 14.00 -9.03 1.36
CA ARG A 34 13.66 -8.55 0.01
C ARG A 34 13.00 -7.17 0.01
N LEU A 35 12.21 -6.85 1.04
CA LEU A 35 11.51 -5.56 1.15
C LEU A 35 12.46 -4.35 1.18
N ARG A 36 13.77 -4.55 1.40
CA ARG A 36 14.78 -3.49 1.27
C ARG A 36 14.89 -2.93 -0.14
N GLY A 37 14.65 -3.76 -1.15
CA GLY A 37 14.68 -3.37 -2.56
C GLY A 37 13.32 -2.95 -3.11
N ILE A 38 12.29 -2.83 -2.27
CA ILE A 38 10.94 -2.43 -2.71
C ILE A 38 10.65 -1.07 -2.08
N SER A 39 10.43 -0.06 -2.92
CA SER A 39 10.03 1.28 -2.49
C SER A 39 8.75 1.25 -1.66
N PHE A 40 8.63 2.11 -0.65
CA PHE A 40 7.41 2.25 0.15
C PHE A 40 6.35 3.07 -0.59
N LEU A 41 6.74 4.20 -1.19
CA LEU A 41 5.82 5.12 -1.87
C LEU A 41 5.71 4.89 -3.38
N GLY A 42 6.51 3.99 -3.95
CA GLY A 42 6.38 3.61 -5.36
C GLY A 42 6.69 4.77 -6.30
N VAL A 43 5.76 5.07 -7.21
CA VAL A 43 5.98 6.14 -8.22
C VAL A 43 6.14 7.52 -7.60
N LEU A 44 5.63 7.75 -6.40
CA LEU A 44 5.77 9.03 -5.69
C LEU A 44 7.23 9.40 -5.46
N ASP A 45 8.11 8.42 -5.27
CA ASP A 45 9.55 8.64 -5.10
C ASP A 45 10.13 9.43 -6.28
N TYR A 46 9.68 9.12 -7.51
CA TYR A 46 10.14 9.78 -8.73
C TYR A 46 9.39 11.07 -9.02
N VAL A 47 8.06 11.07 -8.82
CA VAL A 47 7.21 12.24 -9.07
C VAL A 47 7.60 13.40 -8.16
N TYR A 48 7.80 13.13 -6.87
CA TYR A 48 8.18 14.13 -5.87
C TYR A 48 9.69 14.22 -5.64
N LYS A 49 10.50 13.40 -6.32
CA LYS A 49 11.96 13.35 -6.19
C LYS A 49 12.38 13.20 -4.72
N LEU A 50 11.77 12.23 -4.05
CA LEU A 50 11.99 11.98 -2.62
C LEU A 50 13.40 11.44 -2.40
N ASP A 51 14.11 12.02 -1.43
CA ASP A 51 15.46 11.62 -1.05
C ASP A 51 15.64 11.75 0.47
N PRO A 52 15.99 10.67 1.20
CA PRO A 52 16.14 9.29 0.70
C PRO A 52 14.81 8.66 0.30
N ILE A 53 14.86 7.70 -0.63
CA ILE A 53 13.73 6.81 -0.92
C ILE A 53 13.47 5.93 0.29
N SER A 54 12.21 5.85 0.74
CA SER A 54 11.83 4.91 1.78
C SER A 54 11.57 3.54 1.17
N ASN A 55 11.98 2.48 1.87
CA ASN A 55 11.68 1.10 1.49
C ASN A 55 10.65 0.44 2.42
N ARG A 56 10.07 -0.68 1.99
CA ARG A 56 9.08 -1.44 2.78
C ARG A 56 9.67 -2.21 3.95
N TYR A 57 10.98 -2.48 3.94
CA TYR A 57 11.64 -3.11 5.07
C TYR A 57 11.60 -2.20 6.29
N ASP A 58 12.00 -0.93 6.14
CA ASP A 58 12.00 0.03 7.25
C ASP A 58 10.59 0.23 7.80
N HIS A 59 9.59 0.40 6.91
CA HIS A 59 8.16 0.39 7.28
C HIS A 59 7.81 -0.84 8.11
N THR A 60 8.15 -2.04 7.64
CA THR A 60 7.86 -3.30 8.33
C THR A 60 8.47 -3.37 9.73
N ILE A 61 9.72 -2.95 9.90
CA ILE A 61 10.39 -2.94 11.21
C ILE A 61 9.73 -1.94 12.16
N CYS A 62 9.38 -0.76 11.65
CA CYS A 62 8.68 0.26 12.42
C CYS A 62 7.28 -0.20 12.86
N VAL A 63 6.50 -0.78 11.95
CA VAL A 63 5.18 -1.35 12.23
C VAL A 63 5.28 -2.47 13.28
N ALA A 64 6.26 -3.36 13.16
CA ALA A 64 6.51 -4.42 14.13
C ALA A 64 6.90 -3.88 15.51
N HIS A 65 7.70 -2.82 15.57
CA HIS A 65 8.07 -2.16 16.81
C HIS A 65 6.86 -1.49 17.48
N LEU A 66 6.04 -0.76 16.72
CA LEU A 66 4.77 -0.21 17.22
C LEU A 66 3.83 -1.32 17.71
N ALA A 67 3.76 -2.45 17.01
CA ALA A 67 2.98 -3.60 17.45
C ALA A 67 3.49 -4.19 18.76
N LEU A 68 4.81 -4.24 18.97
CA LEU A 68 5.42 -4.67 20.23
C LEU A 68 5.08 -3.68 21.37
N GLU A 69 5.23 -2.38 21.16
CA GLU A 69 4.88 -1.35 22.14
C GLU A 69 3.40 -1.41 22.51
N LEU A 70 2.53 -1.43 21.50
CA LEU A 70 1.09 -1.53 21.66
C LEU A 70 0.71 -2.79 22.44
N SER A 71 1.28 -3.94 22.09
CA SER A 71 0.97 -5.21 22.75
C SER A 71 1.32 -5.22 24.23
N ARG A 72 2.36 -4.49 24.64
CA ARG A 72 2.75 -4.34 26.05
C ARG A 72 1.82 -3.34 26.75
N GLN A 73 1.50 -2.23 26.10
CA GLN A 73 0.60 -1.21 26.63
C GLN A 73 -0.79 -1.78 26.97
N ILE A 74 -1.33 -2.62 26.10
CA ILE A 74 -2.66 -3.25 26.28
C ILE A 74 -2.57 -4.65 26.92
N GLU A 75 -1.39 -5.01 27.44
CA GLU A 75 -1.14 -6.23 28.21
C GLU A 75 -1.60 -7.54 27.51
N LEU A 76 -1.30 -7.68 26.21
CA LEU A 76 -1.58 -8.92 25.49
C LEU A 76 -0.82 -10.10 26.11
N LYS A 77 -1.52 -11.23 26.25
CA LYS A 77 -0.93 -12.51 26.68
C LYS A 77 0.24 -12.91 25.77
N ASP A 78 1.26 -13.56 26.34
CA ASP A 78 2.53 -13.84 25.65
C ASP A 78 2.38 -14.46 24.25
N ASP A 79 1.59 -15.52 24.10
CA ASP A 79 1.38 -16.17 22.80
C ASP A 79 0.66 -15.24 21.80
N MET A 80 -0.30 -14.44 22.28
CA MET A 80 -1.02 -13.47 21.43
C MET A 80 -0.11 -12.32 21.02
N ARG A 81 0.69 -11.78 21.95
CA ARG A 81 1.71 -10.78 21.67
C ARG A 81 2.69 -11.29 20.62
N ARG A 82 3.20 -12.51 20.80
CA ARG A 82 4.16 -13.12 19.87
C ARG A 82 3.54 -13.27 18.48
N ALA A 83 2.32 -13.80 18.37
CA ALA A 83 1.62 -13.89 17.09
C ALA A 83 1.36 -12.53 16.46
N PHE A 84 0.95 -11.53 17.24
CA PHE A 84 0.68 -10.18 16.76
C PHE A 84 1.93 -9.50 16.18
N VAL A 85 3.06 -9.57 16.89
CA VAL A 85 4.32 -8.98 16.41
C VAL A 85 4.83 -9.72 15.18
N ILE A 86 4.80 -11.06 15.16
CA ILE A 86 5.20 -11.84 13.96
C ILE A 86 4.30 -11.51 12.77
N ALA A 87 2.99 -11.41 12.95
CA ALA A 87 2.08 -11.03 11.88
C ALA A 87 2.39 -9.63 11.32
N ASN A 88 2.74 -8.67 12.18
CA ASN A 88 3.16 -7.33 11.77
C ASN A 88 4.55 -7.31 11.09
N ILE A 89 5.50 -8.18 11.48
CA ILE A 89 6.76 -8.36 10.73
C ILE A 89 6.50 -8.91 9.32
N LEU A 90 5.44 -9.71 9.17
CA LEU A 90 5.15 -10.42 7.93
C LEU A 90 4.01 -9.78 7.13
N HIS A 91 3.49 -8.63 7.55
CA HIS A 91 2.30 -8.04 6.94
C HIS A 91 2.54 -7.63 5.49
N ASP A 92 3.75 -7.17 5.17
CA ASP A 92 4.08 -6.52 3.90
C ASP A 92 4.80 -7.41 2.89
N ILE A 93 5.10 -8.66 3.26
CA ILE A 93 5.92 -9.57 2.44
C ILE A 93 5.30 -9.90 1.08
N GLY A 94 4.01 -9.67 0.88
CA GLY A 94 3.36 -9.89 -0.41
C GLY A 94 3.36 -8.66 -1.32
N HIS A 95 3.98 -7.55 -0.96
CA HIS A 95 4.15 -6.43 -1.89
C HIS A 95 5.14 -6.77 -3.00
N ALA A 96 4.76 -6.44 -4.24
CA ALA A 96 5.62 -6.51 -5.41
C ALA A 96 6.35 -5.17 -5.61
N ALA A 97 7.28 -5.16 -6.56
CA ALA A 97 7.97 -3.95 -6.99
C ALA A 97 7.02 -2.80 -7.32
N PHE A 98 7.43 -1.57 -7.02
CA PHE A 98 6.65 -0.35 -7.11
C PHE A 98 5.36 -0.34 -6.27
N SER A 99 5.28 -1.19 -5.24
CA SER A 99 4.24 -1.09 -4.22
C SER A 99 2.82 -1.22 -4.80
N HIS A 100 1.92 -0.31 -4.46
CA HIS A 100 0.54 -0.31 -4.95
C HIS A 100 0.44 0.04 -6.44
N ASN A 101 1.48 0.63 -7.06
CA ASN A 101 1.42 1.06 -8.45
C ASN A 101 1.56 -0.08 -9.46
N SER A 102 2.00 -1.27 -9.03
CA SER A 102 1.97 -2.49 -9.87
C SER A 102 0.67 -3.29 -9.72
N GLU A 103 -0.22 -2.93 -8.78
CA GLU A 103 -1.52 -3.59 -8.63
C GLU A 103 -2.40 -3.52 -9.88
N PRO A 104 -2.50 -2.39 -10.63
CA PRO A 104 -3.25 -2.37 -11.89
C PRO A 104 -2.80 -3.47 -12.85
N PHE A 105 -1.49 -3.58 -13.09
CA PHE A 105 -0.88 -4.62 -13.92
C PHE A 105 -1.25 -6.03 -13.44
N LEU A 106 -1.07 -6.30 -12.15
CA LEU A 106 -1.35 -7.61 -11.55
C LEU A 106 -2.85 -7.98 -11.60
N ARG A 107 -3.73 -6.99 -11.40
CA ARG A 107 -5.19 -7.19 -11.42
C ARG A 107 -5.71 -7.54 -12.79
N GLU A 108 -5.17 -6.95 -13.85
CA GLU A 108 -5.56 -7.23 -15.23
C GLU A 108 -5.19 -8.67 -15.65
N HIS A 109 -4.09 -9.21 -15.13
CA HIS A 109 -3.59 -10.52 -15.56
C HIS A 109 -4.12 -11.69 -14.74
N PHE A 110 -4.22 -11.55 -13.41
CA PHE A 110 -4.68 -12.67 -12.56
C PHE A 110 -6.17 -12.65 -12.23
N SER A 111 -6.95 -11.67 -12.73
CA SER A 111 -8.37 -11.51 -12.35
C SER A 111 -8.60 -11.50 -10.82
N LEU A 112 -7.58 -11.11 -10.03
CA LEU A 112 -7.58 -11.12 -8.56
C LEU A 112 -8.36 -9.92 -7.98
N TYR A 113 -9.56 -9.68 -8.49
CA TYR A 113 -10.38 -8.52 -8.15
C TYR A 113 -10.71 -8.41 -6.64
N HIS A 114 -10.60 -9.51 -5.87
CA HIS A 114 -11.24 -9.62 -4.56
C HIS A 114 -10.33 -9.96 -3.38
N GLN A 115 -9.03 -10.21 -3.57
CA GLN A 115 -8.31 -11.04 -2.61
C GLN A 115 -7.01 -10.47 -2.01
N GLY A 116 -6.51 -9.32 -2.48
CA GLY A 116 -5.28 -8.72 -1.97
C GLY A 116 -4.03 -9.49 -2.42
N LEU A 117 -2.96 -8.79 -2.75
CA LEU A 117 -1.76 -9.36 -3.36
C LEU A 117 -1.09 -10.43 -2.48
N LEU A 118 -1.00 -10.18 -1.17
CA LEU A 118 -0.57 -11.15 -0.16
C LEU A 118 -1.35 -12.45 -0.24
N SER A 119 -2.68 -12.36 -0.16
CA SER A 119 -3.50 -13.57 -0.08
C SER A 119 -3.52 -14.32 -1.42
N ALA A 120 -3.32 -13.64 -2.55
CA ALA A 120 -3.11 -14.28 -3.83
C ALA A 120 -1.77 -15.03 -3.89
N ILE A 121 -0.66 -14.37 -3.55
CA ILE A 121 0.68 -14.99 -3.46
C ILE A 121 0.61 -16.24 -2.56
N PHE A 122 -0.01 -16.11 -1.38
CA PHE A 122 -0.08 -17.20 -0.41
C PHE A 122 -1.03 -18.31 -0.78
N ARG A 123 -2.21 -18.03 -1.38
CA ARG A 123 -3.15 -19.07 -1.79
C ARG A 123 -2.64 -19.92 -2.94
N HIS A 124 -1.85 -19.33 -3.84
CA HIS A 124 -1.38 -20.04 -5.03
C HIS A 124 -0.10 -20.82 -4.81
N THR A 125 0.83 -20.31 -4.00
CA THR A 125 2.18 -20.90 -3.92
C THR A 125 2.59 -21.31 -2.51
N ASN A 126 2.11 -20.57 -1.48
CA ASN A 126 2.66 -20.62 -0.11
C ASN A 126 4.20 -20.64 -0.07
N ARG A 127 4.85 -20.11 -1.10
CA ARG A 127 6.29 -20.19 -1.38
C ARG A 127 6.71 -18.94 -2.10
N PHE A 128 7.90 -18.44 -1.80
CA PHE A 128 8.39 -17.19 -2.40
C PHE A 128 9.33 -17.35 -3.59
N THR A 129 9.53 -18.59 -4.04
CA THR A 129 10.06 -18.96 -5.35
C THR A 129 9.55 -20.37 -5.65
N ALA A 130 9.71 -20.87 -6.87
CA ALA A 130 9.36 -22.26 -7.21
C ALA A 130 9.95 -23.30 -6.21
N ASN A 131 11.12 -23.00 -5.63
CA ASN A 131 11.84 -23.83 -4.64
C ASN A 131 12.00 -23.14 -3.28
N GLY A 132 11.20 -22.12 -2.99
CA GLY A 132 11.36 -21.24 -1.83
C GLY A 132 10.90 -21.86 -0.52
N ILE A 133 11.32 -21.24 0.57
CA ILE A 133 10.83 -21.56 1.92
C ILE A 133 9.35 -21.17 1.99
N SER A 134 8.51 -21.99 2.62
CA SER A 134 7.11 -21.64 2.87
C SER A 134 6.95 -20.86 4.16
N LEU A 135 5.93 -20.02 4.27
CA LEU A 135 5.60 -19.32 5.52
C LEU A 135 5.42 -20.31 6.68
N THR A 136 4.75 -21.43 6.41
CA THR A 136 4.57 -22.53 7.36
C THR A 136 5.90 -23.10 7.87
N HIS A 137 6.95 -23.09 7.05
CA HIS A 137 8.26 -23.55 7.45
C HIS A 137 8.94 -22.57 8.42
N ILE A 138 8.79 -21.26 8.24
CA ILE A 138 9.34 -20.25 9.16
C ILE A 138 8.67 -20.34 10.53
N LEU A 139 7.36 -20.64 10.54
CA LEU A 139 6.56 -20.74 11.76
C LEU A 139 6.65 -22.11 12.46
N ARG A 140 7.37 -23.10 11.89
CA ARG A 140 7.36 -24.48 12.39
C ARG A 140 7.91 -24.67 13.80
N SER A 141 8.76 -23.76 14.26
CA SER A 141 9.35 -23.79 15.61
C SER A 141 8.49 -23.11 16.65
N GLU A 142 7.41 -22.44 16.24
CA GLU A 142 6.48 -21.77 17.14
C GLU A 142 5.49 -22.74 17.74
N LYS A 143 4.91 -22.36 18.88
CA LYS A 143 3.76 -23.06 19.46
C LYS A 143 2.59 -23.06 18.47
N ASP A 144 1.75 -24.10 18.52
CA ASP A 144 0.56 -24.22 17.69
C ASP A 144 -0.36 -22.98 17.78
N SER A 145 -0.51 -22.42 18.97
CA SER A 145 -1.28 -21.19 19.21
C SER A 145 -0.79 -19.98 18.38
N VAL A 146 0.51 -19.91 18.09
CA VAL A 146 1.15 -18.83 17.33
C VAL A 146 1.20 -19.18 15.84
N SER A 147 1.64 -20.40 15.51
CA SER A 147 1.83 -20.85 14.13
C SER A 147 0.51 -20.98 13.34
N GLU A 148 -0.61 -21.23 14.03
CA GLU A 148 -1.96 -21.16 13.43
C GLU A 148 -2.47 -19.73 13.32
N CYS A 149 -2.21 -18.90 14.34
CA CYS A 149 -2.77 -17.55 14.43
C CYS A 149 -2.15 -16.58 13.41
N VAL A 150 -0.84 -16.65 13.17
CA VAL A 150 -0.14 -15.74 12.25
C VAL A 150 -0.69 -15.83 10.82
N PRO A 151 -0.82 -17.01 10.19
CA PRO A 151 -1.44 -17.14 8.87
C PRO A 151 -2.90 -16.71 8.87
N ASP A 152 -3.66 -16.99 9.94
CA ASP A 152 -5.06 -16.57 10.03
C ASP A 152 -5.20 -15.03 9.98
N LEU A 153 -4.28 -14.30 10.61
CA LEU A 153 -4.20 -12.84 10.51
C LEU A 153 -3.78 -12.39 9.10
N ILE A 154 -2.64 -12.87 8.58
CA ILE A 154 -2.13 -12.42 7.27
C ILE A 154 -3.13 -12.69 6.14
N LEU A 155 -3.86 -13.81 6.21
CA LEU A 155 -4.81 -14.23 5.17
C LEU A 155 -6.24 -13.69 5.37
N GLN A 156 -6.48 -12.86 6.39
CA GLN A 156 -7.83 -12.38 6.75
C GLN A 156 -8.83 -13.53 6.93
N SER A 157 -8.38 -14.60 7.57
CA SER A 157 -9.18 -15.80 7.83
C SER A 157 -10.31 -15.48 8.80
N ARG A 158 -11.48 -16.10 8.60
CA ARG A 158 -12.59 -16.04 9.58
C ARG A 158 -12.26 -16.69 10.92
N ARG A 159 -11.12 -17.40 11.00
CA ARG A 159 -10.63 -18.06 12.22
C ARG A 159 -9.74 -17.14 13.08
N ALA A 160 -9.33 -15.99 12.55
CA ALA A 160 -8.55 -15.01 13.31
C ALA A 160 -9.29 -14.65 14.60
N ARG A 161 -8.58 -14.70 15.73
CA ARG A 161 -9.17 -14.53 17.06
C ARG A 161 -9.14 -13.08 17.49
N GLN A 162 -10.16 -12.66 18.23
CA GLN A 162 -10.14 -11.37 18.93
C GLN A 162 -9.18 -11.40 20.13
N PRO A 163 -8.63 -10.24 20.55
CA PRO A 163 -8.68 -8.92 19.90
C PRO A 163 -7.73 -8.74 18.70
N LEU A 164 -6.91 -9.75 18.36
CA LEU A 164 -5.85 -9.61 17.33
C LEU A 164 -6.40 -9.30 15.94
N GLN A 165 -7.55 -9.87 15.59
CA GLN A 165 -8.20 -9.60 14.32
C GLN A 165 -8.49 -8.10 14.16
N THR A 166 -9.08 -7.47 15.17
CA THR A 166 -9.40 -6.03 15.15
C THR A 166 -8.15 -5.16 15.26
N LEU A 167 -7.13 -5.55 16.05
CA LEU A 167 -5.86 -4.81 16.11
C LEU A 167 -5.09 -4.83 14.78
N PHE A 168 -5.13 -5.95 14.06
CA PHE A 168 -4.36 -6.14 12.83
C PHE A 168 -5.10 -5.64 11.58
N HIS A 169 -6.41 -5.84 11.48
CA HIS A 169 -7.20 -5.44 10.31
C HIS A 169 -8.07 -4.20 10.50
N GLY A 170 -8.10 -3.66 11.72
CA GLY A 170 -8.91 -2.50 12.05
C GLY A 170 -8.66 -1.30 11.15
N PRO A 171 -9.61 -0.35 11.10
CA PRO A 171 -9.46 0.86 10.30
C PRO A 171 -8.30 1.73 10.78
N LEU A 172 -7.91 1.58 12.04
CA LEU A 172 -6.72 2.15 12.66
C LEU A 172 -5.90 0.99 13.24
N ASN A 173 -4.69 0.79 12.73
CA ASN A 173 -3.75 -0.27 13.13
C ASN A 173 -2.31 0.24 13.02
N CYS A 174 -1.33 -0.55 13.48
CA CYS A 174 0.09 -0.16 13.45
C CYS A 174 0.57 0.17 12.03
N ASP A 175 0.18 -0.62 11.03
CA ASP A 175 0.49 -0.41 9.61
C ASP A 175 0.06 0.98 9.11
N LYS A 176 -1.20 1.35 9.31
CA LYS A 176 -1.72 2.66 8.88
C LYS A 176 -1.13 3.81 9.67
N ILE A 177 -0.92 3.65 10.98
CA ILE A 177 -0.33 4.69 11.83
C ILE A 177 1.08 5.01 11.35
N GLU A 178 1.90 3.97 11.18
CA GLU A 178 3.27 4.11 10.68
C GLU A 178 3.26 4.70 9.27
N GLY A 179 2.50 4.08 8.36
CA GLY A 179 2.52 4.43 6.95
C GLY A 179 2.04 5.86 6.69
N ASN A 180 1.03 6.34 7.43
CA ASN A 180 0.64 7.75 7.39
C ASN A 180 1.77 8.63 7.92
N HIS A 181 2.34 8.30 9.08
CA HIS A 181 3.39 9.11 9.67
C HIS A 181 4.61 9.24 8.74
N ARG A 182 5.08 8.12 8.22
CA ARG A 182 6.17 8.04 7.23
C ARG A 182 5.86 8.85 5.98
N THR A 183 4.68 8.65 5.39
CA THR A 183 4.27 9.39 4.19
C THR A 183 4.27 10.90 4.42
N MET A 184 3.73 11.35 5.56
CA MET A 184 3.71 12.78 5.92
C MET A 184 5.12 13.35 6.03
N LEU A 185 6.02 12.65 6.72
CA LEU A 185 7.41 13.10 6.86
C LEU A 185 8.12 13.23 5.50
N HIS A 186 7.96 12.24 4.61
CA HIS A 186 8.53 12.29 3.27
C HIS A 186 7.95 13.44 2.43
N LEU A 187 6.66 13.75 2.59
CA LEU A 187 6.00 14.88 1.94
C LEU A 187 6.20 16.22 2.67
N GLN A 188 7.06 16.27 3.70
CA GLN A 188 7.35 17.45 4.52
C GLN A 188 6.10 18.09 5.14
N ARG A 189 5.23 17.24 5.69
CA ARG A 189 3.98 17.64 6.35
C ARG A 189 4.02 17.35 7.83
N ASP A 190 3.18 18.10 8.55
CA ASP A 190 2.88 17.82 9.94
C ASP A 190 2.26 16.42 10.07
N SER A 191 2.74 15.69 11.05
CA SER A 191 2.40 14.30 11.28
C SER A 191 2.08 14.09 12.75
N ILE A 192 1.11 13.23 13.04
CA ILE A 192 0.84 12.81 14.42
C ILE A 192 1.89 11.76 14.79
N GLU A 193 2.51 11.92 15.96
CA GLU A 193 3.48 10.97 16.48
C GLU A 193 2.82 9.59 16.71
N PRO A 194 3.37 8.50 16.14
CA PRO A 194 2.82 7.15 16.26
C PRO A 194 2.57 6.72 17.71
N SER A 195 3.49 7.04 18.62
CA SER A 195 3.35 6.73 20.05
C SER A 195 2.14 7.39 20.70
N THR A 196 1.75 8.58 20.23
CA THR A 196 0.52 9.26 20.70
C THR A 196 -0.72 8.56 20.17
N MET A 197 -0.69 8.03 18.94
CA MET A 197 -1.79 7.22 18.41
C MET A 197 -1.94 5.90 19.16
N LEU A 198 -0.85 5.25 19.59
CA LEU A 198 -0.92 4.00 20.34
C LEU A 198 -1.63 4.17 21.69
N GLN A 199 -1.49 5.33 22.36
CA GLN A 199 -2.14 5.63 23.64
C GLN A 199 -3.68 5.65 23.55
N LEU A 200 -4.25 5.69 22.36
CA LEU A 200 -5.70 5.63 22.16
C LEU A 200 -6.27 4.26 22.49
N PHE A 201 -5.49 3.20 22.29
CA PHE A 201 -5.96 1.82 22.33
C PHE A 201 -6.08 1.29 23.76
N SER A 202 -7.20 0.62 24.03
CA SER A 202 -7.43 -0.19 25.22
C SER A 202 -8.14 -1.50 24.85
N ILE A 203 -8.16 -2.45 25.79
CA ILE A 203 -8.92 -3.71 25.65
C ILE A 203 -9.95 -3.79 26.78
N SER A 204 -11.20 -4.07 26.43
CA SER A 204 -12.28 -4.37 27.38
C SER A 204 -13.08 -5.57 26.89
N ASP A 205 -13.18 -6.63 27.70
CA ASP A 205 -13.91 -7.87 27.36
C ASP A 205 -13.56 -8.41 25.95
N GLU A 206 -12.26 -8.51 25.64
CA GLU A 206 -11.72 -8.94 24.35
C GLU A 206 -12.02 -8.00 23.15
N ASN A 207 -12.67 -6.86 23.38
CA ASN A 207 -12.89 -5.83 22.36
C ASN A 207 -11.77 -4.79 22.40
N VAL A 208 -11.30 -4.40 21.21
CA VAL A 208 -10.40 -3.26 21.05
C VAL A 208 -11.23 -1.99 21.14
N CYS A 209 -10.86 -1.10 22.04
CA CYS A 209 -11.55 0.16 22.28
C CYS A 209 -10.61 1.35 22.10
N VAL A 210 -11.19 2.53 21.87
CA VAL A 210 -10.50 3.82 21.91
C VAL A 210 -11.03 4.71 23.02
N ASN A 211 -10.16 5.49 23.65
CA ASN A 211 -10.56 6.50 24.64
C ASN A 211 -11.35 7.65 23.98
N ARG A 212 -12.53 7.96 24.53
CA ARG A 212 -13.42 9.02 24.05
C ARG A 212 -12.84 10.42 24.09
N ASP A 213 -12.04 10.73 25.11
CA ASP A 213 -11.48 12.07 25.28
C ASP A 213 -10.53 12.45 24.13
N ASN A 214 -10.03 11.45 23.41
CA ASN A 214 -9.06 11.62 22.33
C ASN A 214 -9.64 11.31 20.93
N LEU A 215 -10.96 11.27 20.77
CA LEU A 215 -11.58 11.10 19.44
C LEU A 215 -11.15 12.17 18.43
N GLY A 216 -10.86 13.39 18.90
CA GLY A 216 -10.33 14.45 18.03
C GLY A 216 -9.02 14.06 17.34
N LEU A 217 -8.18 13.23 17.98
CA LEU A 217 -6.94 12.74 17.39
C LEU A 217 -7.21 11.73 16.28
N VAL A 218 -8.20 10.86 16.48
CA VAL A 218 -8.66 9.90 15.47
C VAL A 218 -9.22 10.62 14.23
N VAL A 219 -10.02 11.67 14.44
CA VAL A 219 -10.53 12.51 13.35
C VAL A 219 -9.37 13.18 12.60
N ALA A 220 -8.45 13.82 13.33
CA ALA A 220 -7.29 14.50 12.75
C ALA A 220 -6.42 13.54 11.93
N PHE A 221 -6.21 12.31 12.41
CA PHE A 221 -5.47 11.27 11.68
C PHE A 221 -6.08 10.98 10.31
N TRP A 222 -7.40 10.72 10.24
CA TRP A 222 -8.06 10.41 8.98
C TRP A 222 -8.25 11.62 8.06
N GLU A 223 -8.40 12.82 8.61
CA GLU A 223 -8.37 14.05 7.80
C GLU A 223 -6.99 14.24 7.16
N ALA A 224 -5.92 14.00 7.91
CA ALA A 224 -4.56 14.06 7.39
C ALA A 224 -4.35 13.00 6.29
N GLU A 225 -4.74 11.74 6.53
CA GLU A 225 -4.69 10.68 5.52
C GLU A 225 -5.44 11.09 4.24
N ARG A 226 -6.71 11.51 4.38
CA ARG A 226 -7.54 11.97 3.25
C ARG A 226 -6.86 13.08 2.47
N ASN A 227 -6.23 14.03 3.15
CA ASN A 227 -5.52 15.14 2.52
C ASN A 227 -4.33 14.66 1.68
N VAL A 228 -3.54 13.69 2.15
CA VAL A 228 -2.45 13.10 1.37
C VAL A 228 -2.98 12.43 0.11
N TYR A 229 -4.04 11.64 0.23
CA TYR A 229 -4.63 10.99 -0.93
C TYR A 229 -5.09 11.99 -1.98
N TRP A 230 -5.81 13.04 -1.60
CA TRP A 230 -6.35 14.00 -2.58
C TRP A 230 -5.33 14.99 -3.12
N LYS A 231 -4.36 15.42 -2.30
CA LYS A 231 -3.40 16.47 -2.70
C LYS A 231 -2.15 15.92 -3.37
N ASP A 232 -1.75 14.68 -3.07
CA ASP A 232 -0.47 14.14 -3.52
C ASP A 232 -0.64 12.87 -4.33
N ILE A 233 -1.42 11.91 -3.84
CA ILE A 233 -1.56 10.62 -4.52
C ILE A 233 -2.46 10.74 -5.76
N TYR A 234 -3.59 11.43 -5.66
CA TYR A 234 -4.56 11.55 -6.76
C TYR A 234 -4.27 12.71 -7.69
N THR A 235 -3.01 12.89 -8.02
CA THR A 235 -2.55 13.89 -8.98
C THR A 235 -2.38 13.28 -10.37
N PRO A 236 -2.59 14.07 -11.44
CA PRO A 236 -2.38 13.64 -12.82
C PRO A 236 -0.96 13.12 -13.07
N SER A 237 0.06 13.75 -12.48
CA SER A 237 1.46 13.28 -12.57
C SER A 237 1.66 11.90 -11.95
N VAL A 238 1.08 11.62 -10.77
CA VAL A 238 1.16 10.28 -10.15
C VAL A 238 0.43 9.25 -11.02
N PHE A 239 -0.75 9.57 -11.54
CA PHE A 239 -1.45 8.65 -12.44
C PHE A 239 -0.72 8.43 -13.76
N ALA A 240 -0.05 9.45 -14.31
CA ALA A 240 0.78 9.32 -15.49
C ALA A 240 1.97 8.37 -15.23
N ALA A 241 2.66 8.55 -14.10
CA ALA A 241 3.75 7.67 -13.70
C ALA A 241 3.28 6.22 -13.49
N GLU A 242 2.13 6.02 -12.84
CA GLU A 242 1.51 4.70 -12.67
C GLU A 242 1.14 4.06 -14.02
N ALA A 243 0.55 4.82 -14.94
CA ALA A 243 0.22 4.36 -16.29
C ALA A 243 1.47 3.93 -17.06
N MET A 244 2.53 4.74 -17.00
CA MET A 244 3.81 4.46 -17.67
C MET A 244 4.49 3.22 -17.11
N ILE A 245 4.54 3.04 -15.79
CA ILE A 245 5.07 1.81 -15.17
C ILE A 245 4.19 0.62 -15.54
N THR A 246 2.86 0.73 -15.44
CA THR A 246 1.93 -0.35 -15.80
C THR A 246 2.16 -0.81 -17.23
N ARG A 247 2.21 0.11 -18.20
CA ARG A 247 2.53 -0.20 -19.61
C ARG A 247 3.94 -0.76 -19.78
N ALA A 248 4.91 -0.32 -19.00
CA ALA A 248 6.26 -0.89 -19.05
C ALA A 248 6.26 -2.36 -18.59
N LEU A 249 5.54 -2.67 -17.50
CA LEU A 249 5.38 -4.04 -16.99
C LEU A 249 4.66 -4.93 -18.01
N GLU A 250 3.59 -4.44 -18.67
CA GLU A 250 2.89 -5.16 -19.75
C GLU A 250 3.81 -5.50 -20.94
N ASN A 251 4.82 -4.65 -21.20
CA ASN A 251 5.79 -4.87 -22.26
C ASN A 251 6.90 -5.85 -21.86
N CYS A 252 7.12 -6.05 -20.55
CA CYS A 252 8.13 -6.96 -19.99
C CYS A 252 7.57 -8.36 -19.76
N PHE A 253 6.44 -8.45 -19.06
CA PHE A 253 5.89 -9.69 -18.52
C PHE A 253 4.58 -10.00 -19.25
N LYS A 254 4.62 -10.98 -20.15
CA LYS A 254 3.50 -11.30 -21.06
C LYS A 254 2.83 -12.62 -20.70
N GLU A 255 3.62 -13.60 -20.30
CA GLU A 255 3.14 -14.94 -19.97
C GLU A 255 2.87 -15.07 -18.46
N PRO A 256 1.83 -15.80 -18.02
CA PRO A 256 1.50 -15.94 -16.60
C PRO A 256 2.67 -16.35 -15.70
N SER A 257 3.58 -17.20 -16.19
CA SER A 257 4.78 -17.62 -15.45
C SER A 257 5.75 -16.47 -15.19
N GLU A 258 5.90 -15.54 -16.14
CA GLU A 258 6.76 -14.37 -15.98
C GLU A 258 6.16 -13.41 -14.95
N ILE A 259 4.83 -13.31 -14.90
CA ILE A 259 4.11 -12.49 -13.92
C ILE A 259 4.20 -13.10 -12.52
N GLU A 260 4.18 -14.43 -12.40
CA GLU A 260 4.45 -15.11 -11.14
C GLU A 260 5.88 -14.83 -10.65
N GLU A 261 6.87 -14.79 -11.55
CA GLU A 261 8.25 -14.41 -11.20
C GLU A 261 8.35 -12.94 -10.75
N PHE A 262 7.64 -12.03 -11.41
CA PHE A 262 7.59 -10.60 -11.06
C PHE A 262 7.14 -10.36 -9.60
N LEU A 263 6.27 -11.19 -9.04
CA LEU A 263 5.85 -11.11 -7.63
C LEU A 263 7.03 -11.22 -6.65
N PHE A 264 8.16 -11.72 -7.14
CA PHE A 264 9.37 -11.93 -6.36
C PHE A 264 10.47 -10.91 -6.61
N TYR A 265 10.27 -9.97 -7.53
CA TYR A 265 11.27 -8.97 -7.88
C TYR A 265 11.22 -7.76 -6.94
N THR A 266 12.39 -7.16 -6.77
CA THR A 266 12.62 -5.81 -6.24
C THR A 266 12.50 -4.77 -7.36
N ASP A 267 12.43 -3.48 -7.00
CA ASP A 267 12.32 -2.39 -7.97
C ASP A 267 13.51 -2.38 -8.95
N ASP A 268 14.74 -2.59 -8.44
CA ASP A 268 15.96 -2.63 -9.25
C ASP A 268 16.00 -3.83 -10.20
N GLU A 269 15.57 -5.02 -9.75
CA GLU A 269 15.48 -6.21 -10.61
C GLU A 269 14.46 -5.99 -11.74
N VAL A 270 13.37 -5.27 -11.48
CA VAL A 270 12.40 -4.91 -12.53
C VAL A 270 13.01 -3.92 -13.53
N PHE A 271 13.77 -2.93 -13.08
CA PHE A 271 14.47 -2.02 -13.99
C PHE A 271 15.51 -2.76 -14.84
N GLU A 272 16.26 -3.69 -14.26
CA GLU A 272 17.23 -4.53 -14.97
C GLU A 272 16.51 -5.38 -16.01
N HIS A 273 15.43 -6.06 -15.64
CA HIS A 273 14.63 -6.86 -16.55
C HIS A 273 14.05 -6.00 -17.69
N ALA A 274 13.51 -4.82 -17.38
CA ALA A 274 12.96 -3.91 -18.38
C ALA A 274 13.99 -3.35 -19.36
N SER A 275 15.28 -3.32 -19.00
CA SER A 275 16.36 -2.91 -19.91
C SER A 275 16.48 -3.80 -21.16
N GLN A 276 15.93 -5.03 -21.10
CA GLN A 276 15.91 -5.98 -22.20
C GLN A 276 14.82 -5.66 -23.24
N SER A 277 13.87 -4.78 -22.92
CA SER A 277 12.77 -4.36 -23.79
C SER A 277 12.84 -2.84 -24.02
N ARG A 278 13.19 -2.42 -25.24
CA ARG A 278 13.33 -0.99 -25.58
C ARG A 278 12.06 -0.18 -25.21
N PRO A 279 10.82 -0.62 -25.51
CA PRO A 279 9.61 0.09 -25.09
C PRO A 279 9.48 0.24 -23.57
N ALA A 280 9.74 -0.84 -22.81
CA ALA A 280 9.63 -0.81 -21.36
C ALA A 280 10.71 0.07 -20.72
N SER A 281 11.96 -0.10 -21.15
CA SER A 281 13.10 0.70 -20.69
C SER A 281 12.89 2.19 -20.94
N ARG A 282 12.32 2.56 -22.10
CA ARG A 282 11.98 3.96 -22.42
C ARG A 282 11.03 4.55 -21.36
N LEU A 283 9.90 3.88 -21.11
CA LEU A 283 8.89 4.36 -20.15
C LEU A 283 9.45 4.43 -18.72
N MET A 284 10.15 3.39 -18.27
CA MET A 284 10.74 3.35 -16.93
C MET A 284 11.81 4.44 -16.73
N ASN A 285 12.66 4.68 -17.71
CA ASN A 285 13.65 5.77 -17.64
C ASN A 285 12.99 7.15 -17.65
N ARG A 286 11.88 7.32 -18.39
CA ARG A 286 11.12 8.57 -18.33
C ARG A 286 10.54 8.82 -16.94
N VAL A 287 9.91 7.81 -16.32
CA VAL A 287 9.42 7.91 -14.94
C VAL A 287 10.57 8.24 -13.98
N ARG A 288 11.68 7.50 -14.05
CA ARG A 288 12.87 7.73 -13.21
C ARG A 288 13.43 9.15 -13.31
N ASN A 289 13.39 9.75 -14.51
CA ASN A 289 13.84 11.13 -14.75
C ASN A 289 12.73 12.17 -14.57
N ASN A 290 11.54 11.76 -14.11
CA ASN A 290 10.35 12.60 -13.96
C ASN A 290 9.93 13.30 -15.28
N ALA A 291 10.15 12.64 -16.42
CA ALA A 291 9.72 13.04 -17.76
C ALA A 291 8.37 12.37 -18.09
N LEU A 292 7.36 12.70 -17.31
CA LEU A 292 6.04 12.06 -17.32
C LEU A 292 5.22 12.43 -18.55
N PHE A 293 4.25 11.59 -18.89
CA PHE A 293 3.25 11.90 -19.90
C PHE A 293 2.23 12.91 -19.37
N LEU A 294 1.62 13.69 -20.26
CA LEU A 294 0.56 14.65 -19.96
C LEU A 294 -0.80 13.96 -19.83
N SER A 295 -1.68 14.51 -19.00
CA SER A 295 -3.05 14.04 -18.82
C SER A 295 -3.96 14.60 -19.91
N LEU A 296 -4.58 13.73 -20.72
CA LEU A 296 -5.57 14.18 -21.70
C LEU A 296 -6.81 14.79 -21.02
N ARG A 297 -7.17 14.30 -19.83
CA ARG A 297 -8.26 14.89 -19.03
C ARG A 297 -8.02 16.37 -18.72
N GLU A 298 -6.80 16.76 -18.40
CA GLU A 298 -6.46 18.14 -18.09
C GLU A 298 -6.29 19.00 -19.35
N GLU A 299 -5.60 18.45 -20.35
CA GLU A 299 -5.24 19.20 -21.55
C GLU A 299 -6.42 19.32 -22.54
N GLN A 300 -7.18 18.23 -22.73
CA GLN A 300 -8.27 18.14 -23.73
C GLN A 300 -9.47 17.32 -23.21
N PRO A 301 -10.21 17.82 -22.19
CA PRO A 301 -11.31 17.08 -21.56
C PRO A 301 -12.45 16.71 -22.52
N GLU A 302 -12.73 17.55 -23.52
CA GLU A 302 -13.79 17.28 -24.52
C GLU A 302 -13.44 16.06 -25.39
N LEU A 303 -12.17 15.91 -25.77
CA LEU A 303 -11.70 14.75 -26.52
C LEU A 303 -11.76 13.49 -25.66
N LEU A 304 -11.34 13.54 -24.39
CA LEU A 304 -11.46 12.37 -23.51
C LEU A 304 -12.92 11.93 -23.32
N ASN A 305 -13.84 12.89 -23.16
CA ASN A 305 -15.27 12.63 -22.94
C ASN A 305 -15.92 11.91 -24.14
N SER A 306 -15.46 12.14 -25.37
CA SER A 306 -15.99 11.42 -26.55
C SER A 306 -15.65 9.93 -26.55
N TYR A 307 -14.66 9.50 -25.77
CA TYR A 307 -14.22 8.11 -25.65
C TYR A 307 -14.68 7.43 -24.35
N GLU A 308 -15.23 8.17 -23.39
CA GLU A 308 -15.50 7.67 -22.04
C GLU A 308 -16.42 6.45 -22.01
N GLU A 309 -17.51 6.45 -22.78
CA GLU A 309 -18.46 5.34 -22.82
C GLU A 309 -17.83 4.06 -23.41
N ARG A 310 -17.17 4.18 -24.57
CA ARG A 310 -16.47 3.06 -25.22
C ARG A 310 -15.41 2.49 -24.28
N PHE A 311 -14.67 3.35 -23.60
CA PHE A 311 -13.63 2.92 -22.68
C PHE A 311 -14.18 2.19 -21.46
N ARG A 312 -15.24 2.72 -20.83
CA ARG A 312 -15.90 2.08 -19.67
C ARG A 312 -16.43 0.68 -20.02
N ASN A 313 -16.99 0.52 -21.22
CA ASN A 313 -17.53 -0.77 -21.68
C ASN A 313 -16.45 -1.79 -22.03
N HIS A 314 -15.23 -1.33 -22.36
CA HIS A 314 -14.14 -2.17 -22.86
C HIS A 314 -12.87 -2.08 -21.99
N ARG A 315 -13.03 -1.84 -20.69
CA ARG A 315 -11.93 -1.62 -19.74
C ARG A 315 -10.83 -2.69 -19.77
N PHE A 316 -11.22 -3.95 -19.90
CA PHE A 316 -10.29 -5.09 -19.84
C PHE A 316 -9.98 -5.66 -21.25
N ASP A 317 -10.48 -5.02 -22.30
CA ASP A 317 -10.23 -5.45 -23.68
C ASP A 317 -8.99 -4.73 -24.21
N LYS A 318 -7.86 -5.44 -24.23
CA LYS A 318 -6.58 -4.91 -24.71
C LYS A 318 -6.62 -4.46 -26.17
N SER A 319 -7.41 -5.14 -27.02
CA SER A 319 -7.52 -4.79 -28.45
C SER A 319 -8.23 -3.45 -28.61
N ILE A 320 -9.38 -3.29 -27.96
CA ILE A 320 -10.16 -2.06 -28.07
C ILE A 320 -9.44 -0.88 -27.41
N ARG A 321 -8.70 -1.11 -26.31
CA ARG A 321 -7.83 -0.09 -25.71
C ARG A 321 -6.75 0.38 -26.68
N ALA A 322 -6.08 -0.55 -27.37
CA ALA A 322 -5.07 -0.21 -28.36
C ALA A 322 -5.65 0.56 -29.57
N GLU A 323 -6.88 0.24 -29.99
CA GLU A 323 -7.60 1.02 -31.02
C GLU A 323 -7.86 2.47 -30.55
N ILE A 324 -8.38 2.65 -29.33
CA ILE A 324 -8.64 3.99 -28.76
C ILE A 324 -7.33 4.79 -28.64
N GLU A 325 -6.25 4.15 -28.16
CA GLU A 325 -4.93 4.76 -28.08
C GLU A 325 -4.42 5.19 -29.45
N ALA A 326 -4.60 4.36 -30.49
CA ALA A 326 -4.19 4.68 -31.86
C ALA A 326 -5.00 5.84 -32.47
N GLU A 327 -6.32 5.86 -32.28
CA GLU A 327 -7.19 6.95 -32.75
C GLU A 327 -6.81 8.29 -32.12
N ILE A 328 -6.56 8.30 -30.80
CA ILE A 328 -6.13 9.51 -30.10
C ILE A 328 -4.73 9.92 -30.51
N ALA A 329 -3.81 8.96 -30.70
CA ALA A 329 -2.48 9.26 -31.20
C ALA A 329 -2.52 9.90 -32.60
N GLU A 330 -3.43 9.47 -33.48
CA GLU A 330 -3.64 10.08 -34.80
C GLU A 330 -4.15 11.53 -34.66
N ILE A 331 -5.14 11.78 -33.80
CA ILE A 331 -5.68 13.13 -33.53
C ILE A 331 -4.59 14.07 -32.98
N LEU A 332 -3.73 13.56 -32.10
CA LEU A 332 -2.64 14.32 -31.47
C LEU A 332 -1.37 14.37 -32.33
N ASN A 333 -1.32 13.66 -33.46
CA ASN A 333 -0.16 13.53 -34.34
C ASN A 333 1.11 13.04 -33.61
N ILE A 334 0.95 11.97 -32.81
CA ILE A 334 2.00 11.26 -32.08
C ILE A 334 2.01 9.77 -32.45
N ALA A 335 3.04 9.03 -32.04
CA ALA A 335 3.07 7.59 -32.25
C ALA A 335 2.06 6.88 -31.32
N PRO A 336 1.39 5.78 -31.75
CA PRO A 336 0.49 5.02 -30.88
C PRO A 336 1.13 4.52 -29.58
N SER A 337 2.45 4.25 -29.58
CA SER A 337 3.18 3.86 -28.37
C SER A 337 3.33 4.98 -27.33
N ASP A 338 3.01 6.21 -27.71
CA ASP A 338 3.10 7.40 -26.88
C ASP A 338 1.73 7.87 -26.38
N ALA A 339 0.69 7.05 -26.54
CA ALA A 339 -0.59 7.18 -25.87
C ALA A 339 -0.84 5.95 -24.99
N ILE A 340 -1.20 6.15 -23.73
CA ILE A 340 -1.46 5.09 -22.75
C ILE A 340 -2.81 5.36 -22.12
N SER A 341 -3.78 4.49 -22.41
CA SER A 341 -5.03 4.47 -21.68
C SER A 341 -4.81 3.81 -20.33
N HIS A 342 -5.30 4.40 -19.25
CA HIS A 342 -5.06 3.89 -17.90
C HIS A 342 -6.29 3.96 -17.01
N PHE A 343 -6.47 2.91 -16.21
CA PHE A 343 -7.48 2.86 -15.18
C PHE A 343 -6.84 2.75 -13.81
N SER A 344 -7.06 3.76 -12.99
CA SER A 344 -6.68 3.71 -11.59
C SER A 344 -7.90 3.65 -10.68
N ARG A 345 -7.68 3.30 -9.42
CA ARG A 345 -8.72 3.30 -8.38
C ARG A 345 -8.48 4.44 -7.42
N ARG A 346 -9.52 5.25 -7.19
CA ARG A 346 -9.53 6.22 -6.10
C ARG A 346 -10.31 5.65 -4.92
N LYS A 347 -9.70 5.67 -3.74
CA LYS A 347 -10.41 5.49 -2.46
C LYS A 347 -11.24 6.75 -2.21
N TYR A 348 -12.54 6.56 -2.01
CA TYR A 348 -13.44 7.62 -1.59
C TYR A 348 -13.64 7.53 -0.09
N PHE A 349 -13.28 8.62 0.58
CA PHE A 349 -13.48 8.79 2.00
C PHE A 349 -14.85 9.44 2.18
N ASP A 350 -15.81 8.66 2.69
CA ASP A 350 -17.02 9.24 3.29
C ASP A 350 -16.77 9.34 4.79
N SER A 351 -17.33 10.36 5.44
CA SER A 351 -17.14 10.55 6.86
C SER A 351 -18.42 11.10 7.46
N GLN A 352 -19.11 10.25 8.21
CA GLN A 352 -20.26 10.65 9.02
C GLN A 352 -19.73 11.03 10.40
N LEU A 353 -18.86 12.06 10.44
CA LEU A 353 -18.24 12.54 11.68
C LEU A 353 -19.28 12.89 12.74
N HIS A 354 -20.44 13.38 12.30
CA HIS A 354 -21.56 13.69 13.18
C HIS A 354 -22.07 12.47 13.96
N ASP A 355 -22.00 11.27 13.36
CA ASP A 355 -22.49 10.04 13.97
C ASP A 355 -21.57 9.57 15.10
N LEU A 356 -20.25 9.80 15.03
CA LEU A 356 -19.34 9.57 16.18
C LEU A 356 -19.73 10.39 17.39
N TYR A 357 -20.15 11.65 17.19
CA TYR A 357 -20.59 12.51 18.27
C TYR A 357 -22.03 12.21 18.74
N GLN A 358 -22.86 11.53 17.92
CA GLN A 358 -24.19 11.07 18.32
C GLN A 358 -24.21 9.68 18.98
N MET A 359 -23.17 8.88 18.78
CA MET A 359 -22.97 7.57 19.43
C MET A 359 -22.90 7.64 20.98
N ASN A 360 -22.86 8.86 21.53
CA ASN A 360 -22.95 9.19 22.96
C ASN A 360 -24.18 8.65 23.70
N LEU A 361 -25.25 8.25 23.01
CA LEU A 361 -26.55 8.01 23.63
C LEU A 361 -26.83 6.57 24.06
N PHE A 362 -26.03 5.57 23.63
CA PHE A 362 -26.42 4.16 23.76
C PHE A 362 -25.33 3.20 24.27
N ASP A 363 -24.12 3.68 24.59
CA ASP A 363 -23.03 2.81 25.05
C ASP A 363 -22.97 2.66 26.58
N PRO A 364 -22.72 1.44 27.10
CA PRO A 364 -22.70 1.15 28.53
C PRO A 364 -21.45 1.66 29.25
N ASP A 365 -20.32 1.83 28.56
CA ASP A 365 -19.12 2.46 29.11
C ASP A 365 -19.03 3.93 28.64
N PRO A 366 -19.09 4.91 29.56
CA PRO A 366 -19.03 6.32 29.21
C PRO A 366 -17.63 6.81 28.81
N GLN A 367 -16.57 6.01 28.95
CA GLN A 367 -15.17 6.43 28.72
C GLN A 367 -14.53 5.87 27.44
N THR A 368 -14.99 4.71 26.95
CA THR A 368 -14.42 4.07 25.76
C THR A 368 -15.45 3.80 24.67
N ILE A 369 -14.98 3.61 23.43
CA ILE A 369 -15.81 3.22 22.29
C ILE A 369 -15.10 2.06 21.57
N PRO A 370 -15.81 0.97 21.23
CA PRO A 370 -15.22 -0.10 20.41
C PRO A 370 -14.70 0.43 19.07
N LEU A 371 -13.48 0.05 18.68
CA LEU A 371 -12.83 0.53 17.46
C LEU A 371 -13.64 0.20 16.19
N GLU A 372 -14.32 -0.94 16.18
CA GLU A 372 -15.23 -1.35 15.09
C GLU A 372 -16.41 -0.39 14.90
N ARG A 373 -16.84 0.33 15.95
CA ARG A 373 -17.89 1.36 15.81
C ARG A 373 -17.33 2.67 15.27
N VAL A 374 -16.10 3.01 15.65
CA VAL A 374 -15.39 4.13 15.04
C VAL A 374 -15.26 3.90 13.52
N GLU A 375 -15.04 2.66 13.08
CA GLU A 375 -15.05 2.27 11.67
C GLU A 375 -16.34 2.64 10.94
N GLN A 376 -17.50 2.43 11.57
CA GLN A 376 -18.80 2.68 10.93
C GLN A 376 -19.05 4.16 10.64
N ALA A 377 -18.45 5.06 11.41
CA ALA A 377 -18.57 6.49 11.17
C ALA A 377 -17.52 7.01 10.18
N PHE A 378 -16.40 6.30 10.05
CA PHE A 378 -15.43 6.45 8.98
C PHE A 378 -15.60 5.31 8.00
N LEU A 379 -16.81 5.20 7.43
CA LEU A 379 -17.00 4.36 6.26
C LEU A 379 -16.11 4.93 5.15
N ASN A 380 -14.94 4.31 4.99
CA ASN A 380 -14.33 4.16 3.69
C ASN A 380 -15.43 3.55 2.83
N SER A 381 -16.18 4.41 2.13
CA SER A 381 -17.15 3.91 1.18
C SER A 381 -16.29 3.12 0.20
N LYS A 382 -16.41 1.79 0.24
CA LYS A 382 -15.77 0.90 -0.75
C LYS A 382 -16.35 1.14 -2.16
N ARG A 383 -17.04 2.27 -2.37
CA ARG A 383 -17.25 2.91 -3.66
C ARG A 383 -15.89 3.43 -4.13
N ALA A 384 -15.01 2.52 -4.50
CA ALA A 384 -13.93 2.88 -5.41
C ALA A 384 -14.61 3.34 -6.70
N ALA A 385 -14.51 4.62 -7.05
CA ALA A 385 -14.84 5.04 -8.40
C ALA A 385 -13.59 4.85 -9.25
N ASP A 386 -13.78 4.29 -10.43
CA ASP A 386 -12.72 4.16 -11.41
C ASP A 386 -12.34 5.56 -11.91
N PHE A 387 -11.05 5.88 -11.76
CA PHE A 387 -10.47 7.03 -12.44
C PHE A 387 -9.93 6.54 -13.79
N PHE A 388 -10.36 7.21 -14.85
CA PHE A 388 -9.89 6.97 -16.20
C PHE A 388 -9.20 8.22 -16.73
N ASP A 389 -8.06 8.01 -17.37
CA ASP A 389 -7.41 9.00 -18.20
C ASP A 389 -6.67 8.35 -19.37
N ILE A 390 -6.26 9.17 -20.32
CA ILE A 390 -5.29 8.82 -21.35
C ILE A 390 -4.09 9.73 -21.18
N PHE A 391 -2.93 9.12 -21.04
CA PHE A 391 -1.67 9.83 -20.87
C PHE A 391 -0.90 9.82 -22.17
N TYR A 392 -0.32 10.96 -22.57
CA TYR A 392 0.41 11.05 -23.82
C TYR A 392 1.73 11.82 -23.72
N SER A 393 2.68 11.51 -24.61
CA SER A 393 3.93 12.28 -24.75
C SER A 393 3.69 13.51 -25.62
N ASP A 394 4.16 14.67 -25.19
CA ASP A 394 4.19 15.91 -25.98
C ASP A 394 5.40 15.98 -26.93
N THR A 395 6.40 15.13 -26.71
CA THR A 395 7.59 15.01 -27.57
C THR A 395 7.41 13.86 -28.56
N ASN A 396 7.49 14.17 -29.87
CA ASN A 396 7.67 13.19 -30.95
C ASN A 396 9.10 12.62 -30.90
N GLU A 397 9.38 11.76 -29.92
CA GLU A 397 10.63 11.01 -29.82
C GLU A 397 10.45 9.67 -30.55
N GLY A 398 10.79 9.66 -31.85
CA GLY A 398 10.74 8.49 -32.73
C GLY A 398 11.74 7.38 -32.43
#